data_AF-A0A3C2A2D1-F1
#
_entry.id   AF-A0A3C2A2D1-F1
#
_cell.length_a   1.000
_cell.length_b   1.000
_cell.length_c   1.000
_cell.angle_alpha   90.00
_cell.angle_beta   90.00
_cell.angle_gamma   90.00
#
_symmetry.space_group_name_H-M   'P 1'
#
loop_
_entity.id
_entity.type
_entity.pdbx_description
1 polymer ?
#
loop_
_entity_poly.entity_id
_entity_poly.type
_entity_poly.pdbx_seq_one_letter_code
_entity_poly.pdbx_strand_id
1 'polypeptide(L)'
;MNPYNFNYTLFPGQIHFGQGKIDLLPTLLKGYSKAFIIGEKRVQPIIDRVGEVLDADRLYHFGEVIQHVPQGLVDKALAVCQAQQSDVL
;
A
#
# COMPACT_ATOMS: atom_id res chain seq x y z
N MET A 1 -12.50 -41.65 3.88
CA MET A 1 -11.91 -40.30 3.75
C MET A 1 -10.43 -40.40 4.10
N ASN A 2 -9.55 -39.95 3.21
CA ASN A 2 -8.11 -39.99 3.43
C ASN A 2 -7.72 -38.84 4.38
N PRO A 3 -7.19 -39.09 5.59
CA PRO A 3 -6.92 -38.04 6.59
C PRO A 3 -5.75 -37.11 6.25
N TYR A 4 -5.12 -37.28 5.07
CA TYR A 4 -3.91 -36.57 4.65
C TYR A 4 -4.11 -35.52 3.55
N ASN A 5 -5.36 -35.19 3.18
CA ASN A 5 -5.61 -34.12 2.24
C ASN A 5 -5.62 -32.77 2.96
N PHE A 6 -4.56 -31.98 2.79
CA PHE A 6 -4.54 -30.56 3.17
C PHE A 6 -4.22 -29.70 1.95
N ASN A 7 -4.82 -28.52 1.92
CA ASN A 7 -4.50 -27.47 0.94
C ASN A 7 -3.57 -26.47 1.63
N TYR A 8 -2.38 -26.28 1.06
CA TYR A 8 -1.46 -25.23 1.47
C TYR A 8 -1.51 -24.09 0.46
N THR A 9 -1.70 -22.87 0.97
CA THR A 9 -1.68 -21.65 0.16
C THR A 9 -0.56 -20.75 0.65
N LEU A 10 0.27 -20.29 -0.28
CA LEU A 10 1.48 -19.51 -0.02
C LEU A 10 1.23 -18.04 -0.37
N PHE A 11 1.47 -17.15 0.60
CA PHE A 11 1.55 -15.69 0.43
C PHE A 11 2.54 -15.16 1.48
N PRO A 12 3.29 -14.06 1.23
CA PRO A 12 3.54 -13.32 -0.01
C PRO A 12 4.75 -13.85 -0.81
N GLY A 13 4.85 -13.48 -2.09
CA GLY A 13 5.92 -13.93 -3.00
C GLY A 13 7.29 -13.27 -2.79
N GLN A 14 7.33 -12.08 -2.19
CA GLN A 14 8.56 -11.37 -1.82
C GLN A 14 8.35 -10.60 -0.52
N ILE A 15 9.37 -10.59 0.35
CA ILE A 15 9.39 -9.85 1.60
C ILE A 15 10.70 -9.07 1.70
N HIS A 16 10.60 -7.75 1.84
CA HIS A 16 11.73 -6.88 2.15
C HIS A 16 11.61 -6.43 3.61
N PHE A 17 12.54 -6.89 4.45
CA PHE A 17 12.51 -6.62 5.89
C PHE A 17 13.82 -5.97 6.37
N GLY A 18 13.72 -5.12 7.39
CA GLY A 18 14.84 -4.44 8.04
C GLY A 18 14.86 -2.92 7.83
N GLN A 19 15.80 -2.25 8.49
CA GLN A 19 16.01 -0.81 8.35
C GLN A 19 16.41 -0.45 6.91
N GLY A 20 15.96 0.71 6.42
CA GLY A 20 16.30 1.24 5.09
C GLY A 20 15.54 0.60 3.92
N LYS A 21 14.58 -0.29 4.15
CA LYS A 21 13.83 -0.92 3.03
C LYS A 21 12.90 0.03 2.27
N ILE A 22 12.52 1.15 2.87
CA ILE A 22 11.78 2.22 2.17
C ILE A 22 12.58 2.73 0.96
N ASP A 23 13.91 2.75 1.03
CA ASP A 23 14.79 3.24 -0.05
C ASP A 23 14.74 2.35 -1.30
N LEU A 24 14.16 1.16 -1.22
CA LEU A 24 13.96 0.26 -2.36
C LEU A 24 12.70 0.59 -3.17
N LEU A 25 11.76 1.37 -2.62
CA LEU A 25 10.48 1.66 -3.26
C LEU A 25 10.59 2.21 -4.70
N PRO A 26 11.56 3.08 -5.07
CA PRO A 26 11.66 3.57 -6.44
C PRO A 26 11.98 2.47 -7.44
N THR A 27 12.75 1.46 -6.99
CA THR A 27 13.09 0.29 -7.81
C THR A 27 11.89 -0.65 -7.90
N LEU A 28 11.23 -0.92 -6.78
CA LEU A 28 10.07 -1.81 -6.73
C LEU A 28 8.87 -1.25 -7.51
N LEU A 29 8.69 0.07 -7.49
CA LEU A 29 7.58 0.77 -8.13
C LEU A 29 7.97 1.40 -9.48
N LYS A 30 9.08 0.97 -10.08
CA LYS A 30 9.57 1.54 -11.36
C LYS A 30 8.55 1.42 -12.50
N GLY A 31 7.71 0.38 -12.50
CA GLY A 31 6.70 0.13 -13.52
C GLY A 31 5.37 0.86 -13.31
N TYR A 32 5.22 1.58 -12.19
CA TYR A 32 3.97 2.25 -11.82
C TYR A 32 4.15 3.76 -11.90
N SER A 33 3.10 4.45 -12.30
CA SER A 33 3.08 5.89 -12.45
C SER A 33 2.83 6.59 -11.11
N LYS A 34 1.87 6.12 -10.32
CA LYS A 34 1.43 6.78 -9.09
C LYS A 34 0.89 5.81 -8.05
N ALA A 35 1.44 5.89 -6.84
CA ALA A 35 1.07 5.05 -5.70
C ALA A 35 -0.06 5.67 -4.87
N PHE A 36 -1.03 4.85 -4.49
CA PHE A 36 -2.10 5.20 -3.56
C PHE A 36 -1.82 4.60 -2.18
N ILE A 37 -1.19 5.36 -1.31
CA ILE A 37 -0.77 4.87 0.00
C ILE A 37 -1.93 4.97 0.99
N ILE A 38 -2.26 3.85 1.64
CA ILE A 38 -3.29 3.76 2.67
C ILE A 38 -2.63 3.67 4.05
N GLY A 39 -2.95 4.60 4.93
CA GLY A 39 -2.45 4.58 6.30
C GLY A 39 -3.11 5.64 7.16
N GLU A 40 -3.27 5.39 8.46
CA GLU A 40 -3.83 6.37 9.39
C GLU A 40 -3.00 7.66 9.41
N LYS A 41 -3.64 8.80 9.67
CA LYS A 41 -2.95 10.11 9.77
C LYS A 41 -1.72 10.11 10.70
N ARG A 42 -1.70 9.27 11.75
CA ARG A 42 -0.55 9.18 12.68
C ARG A 42 0.74 8.65 12.05
N VAL A 43 0.66 7.96 10.89
CA VAL A 43 1.85 7.48 10.18
C VAL A 43 2.40 8.48 9.17
N GLN A 44 1.93 9.74 9.18
CA GLN A 44 2.41 10.80 8.29
C GLN A 44 3.94 10.88 8.19
N PRO A 45 4.74 10.77 9.28
CA PRO A 45 6.20 10.81 9.15
C PRO A 45 6.79 9.71 8.25
N ILE A 46 6.14 8.55 8.19
CA ILE A 46 6.54 7.45 7.28
C ILE A 46 6.15 7.79 5.85
N ILE A 47 4.97 8.38 5.65
CA ILE A 47 4.48 8.83 4.34
C ILE A 47 5.39 9.90 3.75
N ASP A 48 5.79 10.87 4.58
CA ASP A 48 6.71 11.94 4.18
C ASP A 48 8.04 11.33 3.72
N ARG A 49 8.56 10.34 4.47
CA ARG A 49 9.76 9.60 4.07
C ARG A 49 9.59 8.82 2.77
N VAL A 50 8.41 8.26 2.51
CA VAL A 50 8.11 7.62 1.22
C VAL A 50 8.12 8.66 0.10
N GLY A 51 7.56 9.85 0.33
CA GLY A 51 7.54 10.94 -0.65
C GLY A 51 8.92 11.51 -0.98
N GLU A 52 9.82 11.57 -0.01
CA GLU A 52 11.24 11.92 -0.24
C GLU A 52 11.94 10.93 -1.18
N VAL A 53 11.53 9.67 -1.16
CA VAL A 53 12.18 8.58 -1.89
C VAL A 53 11.53 8.34 -3.26
N LEU A 54 10.20 8.41 -3.36
CA LEU A 54 9.42 8.05 -4.55
C LEU A 54 9.12 9.22 -5.51
N ASP A 55 9.42 10.45 -5.09
CA ASP A 55 8.88 11.73 -5.57
C ASP A 55 7.44 11.98 -5.10
N ALA A 56 7.20 13.15 -4.51
CA ALA A 56 5.90 13.51 -3.92
C ALA A 56 4.73 13.49 -4.92
N ASP A 57 4.99 13.83 -6.20
CA ASP A 57 3.96 13.84 -7.25
C ASP A 57 3.50 12.44 -7.65
N ARG A 58 4.30 11.41 -7.35
CA ARG A 58 4.02 10.00 -7.64
C ARG A 58 3.30 9.30 -6.48
N LEU A 59 2.81 10.04 -5.49
CA LEU A 59 2.02 9.46 -4.41
C LEU A 59 0.76 10.25 -4.09
N TYR A 60 -0.24 9.53 -3.60
CA TYR A 60 -1.37 10.09 -2.91
C TYR A 60 -1.55 9.33 -1.60
N HIS A 61 -1.69 10.03 -0.48
CA HIS A 61 -1.93 9.42 0.82
C HIS A 61 -3.39 9.55 1.24
N PHE A 62 -4.05 8.41 1.44
CA PHE A 62 -5.37 8.32 2.02
C PHE A 62 -5.28 8.15 3.55
N GLY A 63 -5.36 9.28 4.26
CA GLY A 63 -5.15 9.38 5.71
C GLY A 63 -6.36 9.04 6.60
N GLU A 64 -7.53 8.79 6.01
CA GLU A 64 -8.82 8.69 6.74
C GLU A 64 -9.12 7.28 7.29
N VAL A 65 -8.12 6.40 7.31
CA VAL A 65 -8.25 5.03 7.82
C VAL A 65 -8.59 5.05 9.30
N ILE A 66 -9.61 4.27 9.68
CA ILE A 66 -10.00 4.03 11.07
C ILE A 66 -10.13 2.53 11.33
N GLN A 67 -10.14 2.15 12.61
CA GLN A 67 -10.37 0.76 13.01
C GLN A 67 -11.75 0.27 12.56
N HIS A 68 -11.85 -1.04 12.30
CA HIS A 68 -13.06 -1.70 11.80
C HIS A 68 -13.59 -1.15 10.46
N VAL A 69 -12.67 -0.67 9.62
CA VAL A 69 -12.84 -0.13 8.25
C VAL A 69 -14.27 -0.31 7.71
N PRO A 70 -15.13 0.72 7.85
CA PRO A 70 -16.49 0.66 7.34
C PRO A 70 -16.52 0.54 5.83
N GLN A 71 -17.52 -0.14 5.27
CA GLN A 71 -17.67 -0.29 3.81
C GLN A 71 -17.67 1.07 3.09
N GLY A 72 -18.39 2.07 3.62
CA GLY A 72 -18.43 3.40 3.01
C GLY A 72 -17.07 4.11 2.96
N LEU A 73 -16.13 3.73 3.83
CA LEU A 73 -14.75 4.24 3.78
C LEU A 73 -13.96 3.57 2.65
N VAL A 74 -14.21 2.29 2.39
CA VAL A 74 -13.64 1.58 1.23
C VAL A 74 -14.15 2.20 -0.06
N ASP A 75 -15.45 2.43 -0.17
CA ASP A 75 -16.06 3.05 -1.36
C ASP A 75 -15.47 4.45 -1.62
N LYS A 76 -15.27 5.23 -0.54
CA LYS A 76 -14.58 6.51 -0.61
C LYS A 76 -13.13 6.37 -1.09
N ALA A 77 -12.36 5.45 -0.51
CA ALA A 77 -10.97 5.23 -0.89
C ALA A 77 -10.85 4.83 -2.36
N LEU A 78 -11.75 3.96 -2.86
CA LEU A 78 -11.81 3.56 -4.27
C LEU A 78 -12.11 4.74 -5.19
N ALA A 79 -13.10 5.56 -4.87
CA ALA A 79 -13.43 6.75 -5.65
C ALA A 79 -12.25 7.73 -5.73
N VAL A 80 -11.55 7.94 -4.61
CA VAL A 80 -10.36 8.81 -4.56
C VAL A 80 -9.21 8.19 -5.35
N CYS A 81 -8.96 6.88 -5.24
CA CYS A 81 -7.91 6.19 -5.99
C CYS A 81 -8.12 6.33 -7.51
N GLN A 82 -9.36 6.16 -7.98
CA GLN A 82 -9.74 6.37 -9.38
C GLN A 82 -9.55 7.83 -9.82
N ALA A 83 -9.99 8.80 -9.02
CA ALA A 83 -9.83 10.22 -9.32
C ALA A 83 -8.35 10.64 -9.36
N GLN A 84 -7.50 10.01 -8.55
CA GLN A 84 -6.07 10.26 -8.51
C GLN A 84 -5.29 9.55 -9.62
N GLN A 85 -5.96 8.67 -10.39
CA GLN A 85 -5.36 7.84 -11.44
C GLN A 85 -4.15 7.03 -10.93
N SER A 86 -4.23 6.53 -9.70
CA SER A 86 -3.19 5.69 -9.13
C SER A 86 -3.27 4.27 -9.69
N ASP A 87 -2.13 3.65 -9.95
CA ASP A 87 -2.01 2.35 -10.61
C ASP A 87 -1.34 1.28 -9.73
N VAL A 88 -0.94 1.66 -8.51
CA VAL A 88 -0.50 0.76 -7.44
C VAL A 88 -0.99 1.24 -6.09
N LEU A 89 -1.18 0.31 -5.15
CA LEU A 89 -1.61 0.55 -3.77
C LEU A 89 -0.47 0.22 -2.80
#